data_AF-A0A7S1M6S6-F1
#
_entry.id   AF-A0A7S1M6S6-F1
#
_cell.length_a   1.000
_cell.length_b   1.000
_cell.length_c   1.000
_cell.angle_alpha   90.00
_cell.angle_beta   90.00
_cell.angle_gamma   90.00
#
_symmetry.space_group_name_H-M   'P 1'
#
loop_
_entity.id
_entity.type
_entity.pdbx_description
1 polymer ?
#
loop_
_entity_poly.entity_id
_entity_poly.type
_entity_poly.pdbx_seq_one_letter_code
_entity_poly.pdbx_strand_id
1 'polypeptide(L)'
;MGGVTFPIGPGRGFGWASVTCAELIFTFVLAFVVLCVATTKTAPAPEFTGLIIGSCVTVGGLAIGIVSGGSLNPAVSFGIAAARVMFGGTFYRGVIYMIIEALAGLCAAGVFRAAYPAEFADEKTALEG
;
A
#
# COMPACT_ATOMS: atom_id res chain seq x y z
N MET A 1 -9.19 -13.62 27.72
CA MET A 1 -8.33 -13.23 26.59
C MET A 1 -9.25 -12.82 25.44
N GLY A 2 -9.69 -11.55 25.40
CA GLY A 2 -10.52 -11.03 24.31
C GLY A 2 -9.63 -10.66 23.14
N GLY A 3 -9.87 -11.25 21.97
CA GLY A 3 -9.03 -11.07 20.79
C GLY A 3 -8.91 -9.59 20.41
N VAL A 4 -7.76 -9.00 20.68
CA VAL A 4 -7.38 -7.70 20.13
C VAL A 4 -7.10 -7.92 18.64
N THR A 5 -8.13 -7.75 17.80
CA THR A 5 -7.96 -7.66 16.34
C THR A 5 -6.96 -6.53 16.04
N PHE A 6 -6.13 -6.71 15.00
CA PHE A 6 -5.11 -5.73 14.55
C PHE A 6 -5.59 -4.27 14.69
N PRO A 7 -4.81 -3.38 15.31
CA PRO A 7 -5.27 -2.04 15.65
C PRO A 7 -5.37 -1.16 14.40
N ILE A 8 -6.54 -1.11 13.77
CA ILE A 8 -6.85 -0.03 12.80
C ILE A 8 -7.20 1.24 13.58
N GLY A 9 -6.34 2.24 13.44
CA GLY A 9 -6.42 3.55 14.05
C GLY A 9 -5.08 4.03 14.60
N PRO A 10 -5.02 5.27 15.11
CA PRO A 10 -3.80 5.83 15.66
C PRO A 10 -3.28 5.02 16.85
N GLY A 11 -1.99 4.73 16.82
CA GLY A 11 -1.24 4.21 17.96
C GLY A 11 -1.24 5.17 19.16
N ARG A 12 -0.81 4.67 20.31
CA ARG A 12 -0.85 5.42 21.57
C ARG A 12 0.03 6.68 21.47
N GLY A 13 -0.60 7.86 21.51
CA GLY A 13 0.09 9.16 21.41
C GLY A 13 0.19 9.72 19.98
N PHE A 14 -0.34 9.03 18.98
CA PHE A 14 -0.36 9.49 17.59
C PHE A 14 -1.74 10.03 17.19
N GLY A 15 -1.76 10.97 16.25
CA GLY A 15 -2.99 11.53 15.69
C GLY A 15 -3.38 10.85 14.37
N TRP A 16 -4.59 11.12 13.90
CA TRP A 16 -5.03 10.67 12.58
C TRP A 16 -4.17 11.24 11.44
N ALA A 17 -3.61 12.44 11.59
CA ALA A 17 -2.69 13.01 10.61
C ALA A 17 -1.42 12.15 10.42
N SER A 18 -0.79 11.73 11.52
CA SER A 18 0.38 10.84 11.46
C SER A 18 0.05 9.49 10.85
N VAL A 19 -1.14 8.94 11.12
CA VAL A 19 -1.63 7.70 10.50
C VAL A 19 -1.78 7.87 9.00
N THR A 20 -2.47 8.92 8.57
CA THR A 20 -2.68 9.21 7.14
C THR A 20 -1.36 9.39 6.42
N CYS A 21 -0.43 10.19 6.96
CA CYS A 21 0.88 10.37 6.34
C CYS A 21 1.66 9.05 6.26
N ALA A 22 1.66 8.26 7.32
CA ALA A 22 2.35 6.98 7.39
C ALA A 22 1.82 5.98 6.35
N GLU A 23 0.50 5.74 6.33
CA GLU A 23 -0.15 4.83 5.38
C GLU A 23 -0.01 5.34 3.93
N LEU A 24 -0.13 6.66 3.68
CA LEU A 24 0.07 7.23 2.34
C LEU A 24 1.48 6.96 1.81
N ILE A 25 2.50 7.31 2.58
CA ILE A 25 3.89 7.26 2.11
C ILE A 25 4.32 5.82 1.88
N PHE A 26 4.07 4.93 2.83
CA PHE A 26 4.53 3.55 2.70
C PHE A 26 3.69 2.73 1.72
N THR A 27 2.40 3.02 1.56
CA THR A 27 1.62 2.43 0.46
C THR A 27 2.10 2.91 -0.90
N PHE A 28 2.42 4.21 -1.02
CA PHE A 28 3.00 4.76 -2.25
C PHE A 28 4.31 4.04 -2.59
N VAL A 29 5.23 3.91 -1.63
CA VAL A 29 6.51 3.23 -1.84
C VAL A 29 6.29 1.77 -2.22
N LEU A 30 5.41 1.05 -1.52
CA LEU A 30 5.09 -0.34 -1.84
C LEU A 30 4.55 -0.47 -3.27
N ALA A 31 3.53 0.31 -3.64
CA ALA A 31 2.94 0.27 -4.97
C ALA A 31 3.93 0.69 -6.06
N PHE A 32 4.76 1.71 -5.82
CA PHE A 32 5.77 2.16 -6.74
C PHE A 32 6.84 1.08 -6.98
N VAL A 33 7.32 0.42 -5.92
CA VAL A 33 8.27 -0.69 -6.04
C VAL A 33 7.65 -1.84 -6.82
N VAL A 34 6.41 -2.23 -6.51
CA VAL A 34 5.69 -3.28 -7.26
C VAL A 34 5.65 -2.94 -8.75
N LEU A 35 5.32 -1.70 -9.13
CA LEU A 35 5.33 -1.28 -10.53
C LEU A 35 6.72 -1.41 -11.15
N CYS A 36 7.76 -0.96 -10.44
CA CYS A 36 9.14 -1.01 -10.92
C CYS A 36 9.71 -2.43 -11.12
N VAL A 37 9.29 -3.41 -10.31
CA VAL A 37 9.89 -4.76 -10.36
C VAL A 37 8.99 -5.82 -10.99
N ALA A 38 7.68 -5.61 -11.01
CA ALA A 38 6.72 -6.60 -11.49
C ALA A 38 6.02 -6.20 -12.80
N THR A 39 6.07 -4.93 -13.21
CA THR A 39 5.31 -4.46 -14.40
C THR A 39 6.17 -3.93 -15.54
N THR A 40 7.47 -3.71 -15.33
CA THR A 40 8.41 -3.32 -16.39
C THR A 40 8.69 -4.47 -17.35
N LYS A 41 8.83 -4.19 -18.65
CA LYS A 41 9.15 -5.15 -19.72
C LYS A 41 10.45 -5.92 -19.43
N THR A 42 11.42 -5.26 -18.79
CA THR A 42 12.68 -5.87 -18.37
C THR A 42 12.85 -5.69 -16.86
N ALA A 43 12.33 -6.67 -16.10
CA ALA A 43 12.53 -6.70 -14.66
C ALA A 43 14.03 -6.83 -14.33
N PRO A 44 14.60 -5.98 -13.46
CA PRO A 44 16.02 -6.03 -13.11
C PRO A 44 16.46 -7.35 -12.45
N ALA A 45 15.55 -7.98 -11.69
CA ALA A 45 15.82 -9.20 -10.91
C ALA A 45 14.52 -10.02 -10.72
N PRO A 46 14.02 -10.72 -11.76
CA PRO A 46 12.70 -11.36 -11.74
C PRO A 46 12.59 -12.49 -10.70
N GLU A 47 13.66 -13.24 -10.44
CA GLU A 47 13.67 -14.27 -9.39
C GLU A 47 13.51 -13.70 -7.96
N PHE A 48 13.85 -12.43 -7.75
CA PHE A 48 13.82 -11.78 -6.43
C PHE A 48 12.63 -10.84 -6.25
N THR A 49 11.72 -10.73 -7.22
CA THR A 49 10.55 -9.84 -7.17
C THR A 49 9.75 -10.01 -5.87
N GLY A 50 9.47 -11.25 -5.47
CA GLY A 50 8.77 -11.54 -4.21
C GLY A 50 9.54 -11.08 -2.97
N LEU A 51 10.86 -11.27 -2.95
CA LEU A 51 11.73 -10.84 -1.84
C LEU A 51 11.80 -9.32 -1.76
N ILE A 52 11.88 -8.61 -2.89
CA ILE A 52 11.92 -7.15 -2.95
C ILE A 52 10.62 -6.57 -2.40
N ILE A 53 9.48 -7.04 -2.90
CA ILE A 53 8.16 -6.58 -2.44
C ILE A 53 7.95 -6.92 -0.96
N GLY A 54 8.27 -8.15 -0.54
CA GLY A 54 8.15 -8.58 0.85
C GLY A 54 9.04 -7.79 1.81
N SER A 55 10.24 -7.40 1.37
CA SER A 55 11.14 -6.54 2.14
C SER A 55 10.55 -5.13 2.33
N CYS A 56 9.94 -4.56 1.30
CA CYS A 56 9.23 -3.27 1.41
C CYS A 56 8.09 -3.32 2.43
N VAL A 57 7.26 -4.37 2.39
CA VAL A 57 6.17 -4.55 3.37
C VAL A 57 6.73 -4.73 4.79
N THR A 58 7.81 -5.50 4.95
CA THR A 58 8.45 -5.73 6.25
C THR A 58 9.00 -4.43 6.84
N VAL A 59 9.73 -3.65 6.04
CA VAL A 59 10.26 -2.34 6.47
C VAL A 59 9.13 -1.37 6.80
N GLY A 60 8.08 -1.32 5.97
CA GLY A 60 6.91 -0.48 6.23
C GLY A 60 6.20 -0.87 7.53
N GLY A 61 5.92 -2.16 7.73
CA GLY A 61 5.29 -2.68 8.94
C GLY A 61 6.10 -2.36 10.21
N LEU A 62 7.42 -2.47 10.16
CA LEU A 62 8.29 -2.11 11.29
C LEU A 62 8.36 -0.59 11.52
N ALA A 63 8.40 0.21 10.45
CA ALA A 63 8.51 1.66 10.54
C ALA A 63 7.24 2.32 11.07
N ILE A 64 6.07 1.89 10.60
CA ILE A 64 4.79 2.55 10.92
C ILE A 64 3.83 1.71 11.73
N GLY A 65 4.18 0.46 12.08
CA GLY A 65 3.32 -0.43 12.85
C GLY A 65 2.86 0.16 14.18
N ILE A 66 3.72 0.91 14.88
CA ILE A 66 3.35 1.60 16.12
C ILE A 66 2.49 2.85 15.91
N VAL A 67 2.48 3.42 14.70
CA VAL A 67 1.80 4.68 14.36
C VAL A 67 0.41 4.39 13.83
N SER A 68 0.29 3.53 12.82
CA SER A 68 -0.94 3.26 12.08
C SER A 68 -1.43 1.82 12.15
N GLY A 69 -0.62 0.89 12.64
CA GLY A 69 -0.86 -0.55 12.53
C GLY A 69 -0.28 -1.19 11.26
N GLY A 70 0.23 -0.38 10.32
CA GLY A 70 0.99 -0.84 9.15
C GLY A 70 0.19 -1.69 8.17
N SER A 71 -0.97 -1.19 7.72
CA SER A 71 -1.84 -1.94 6.80
C SER A 71 -1.32 -1.90 5.36
N LEU A 72 -0.84 -0.73 4.91
CA LEU A 72 -0.09 -0.49 3.67
C LEU A 72 -0.80 -0.91 2.37
N ASN A 73 -2.06 -1.32 2.45
CA ASN A 73 -2.75 -1.98 1.36
C ASN A 73 -4.27 -2.02 1.62
N PRO A 74 -5.10 -1.57 0.65
CA PRO A 74 -6.54 -1.53 0.82
C PRO A 74 -7.18 -2.92 1.02
N ALA A 75 -6.64 -3.98 0.40
CA ALA A 75 -7.13 -5.34 0.61
C ALA A 75 -6.79 -5.87 2.01
N VAL A 76 -5.63 -5.51 2.55
CA VAL A 76 -5.24 -5.84 3.93
C VAL A 76 -6.14 -5.09 4.92
N SER A 77 -6.34 -3.80 4.70
CA SER A 77 -7.26 -2.96 5.47
C SER A 77 -8.67 -3.53 5.48
N PHE A 78 -9.15 -3.98 4.33
CA PHE A 78 -10.45 -4.64 4.21
C PHE A 78 -10.51 -5.92 5.06
N GLY A 79 -9.52 -6.81 4.93
CA GLY A 79 -9.49 -8.07 5.67
C GLY A 79 -9.48 -7.86 7.19
N ILE A 80 -8.67 -6.90 7.67
CA ILE A 80 -8.62 -6.55 9.09
C ILE A 80 -9.94 -5.91 9.53
N ALA A 81 -10.54 -5.05 8.72
CA ALA A 81 -11.82 -4.41 9.04
C ALA A 81 -12.98 -5.42 9.08
N ALA A 82 -13.01 -6.38 8.14
CA ALA A 82 -13.98 -7.46 8.11
C ALA A 82 -13.85 -8.35 9.35
N ALA A 83 -12.64 -8.79 9.68
CA ALA A 83 -12.37 -9.53 10.91
C ALA A 83 -12.83 -8.75 12.15
N ARG A 84 -12.57 -7.44 12.19
CA ARG A 84 -12.95 -6.58 13.31
C ARG A 84 -14.46 -6.47 13.48
N VAL A 85 -15.24 -6.44 12.41
CA VAL A 85 -16.71 -6.48 12.47
C VAL A 85 -17.20 -7.81 13.04
N MET A 86 -16.59 -8.93 12.65
CA MET A 86 -16.96 -10.25 13.19
C MET A 86 -16.74 -10.35 14.70
N PHE A 87 -15.79 -9.59 15.26
CA PHE A 87 -15.52 -9.52 16.70
C PHE A 87 -16.17 -8.31 17.40
N GLY A 88 -17.20 -7.70 16.80
CA GLY A 88 -18.02 -6.65 17.43
C GLY A 88 -17.45 -5.22 17.35
N GLY A 89 -16.45 -4.99 16.51
CA GLY A 89 -15.90 -3.66 16.22
C GLY A 89 -16.53 -2.98 15.00
N THR A 90 -16.01 -1.80 14.63
CA THR A 90 -16.60 -0.97 13.56
C THR A 90 -15.79 -0.99 12.25
N PHE A 91 -16.49 -1.02 11.12
CA PHE A 91 -15.90 -1.09 9.77
C PHE A 91 -15.36 0.24 9.23
N TYR A 92 -15.93 1.39 9.64
CA TYR A 92 -15.65 2.69 9.00
C TYR A 92 -14.16 3.07 9.01
N ARG A 93 -13.40 2.65 10.02
CA ARG A 93 -11.96 2.94 10.11
C ARG A 93 -11.18 2.23 9.00
N GLY A 94 -11.59 1.02 8.64
CA GLY A 94 -11.01 0.30 7.51
C GLY A 94 -11.29 1.01 6.19
N VAL A 95 -12.47 1.60 6.03
CA VAL A 95 -12.81 2.38 4.83
C VAL A 95 -11.92 3.61 4.66
N ILE A 96 -11.62 4.31 5.76
CA ILE A 96 -10.70 5.45 5.73
C ILE A 96 -9.31 5.00 5.26
N TYR A 97 -8.78 3.90 5.79
CA TYR A 97 -7.50 3.35 5.35
C TYR A 97 -7.54 2.96 3.87
N MET A 98 -8.56 2.22 3.44
CA MET A 98 -8.72 1.80 2.04
C MET A 98 -8.70 2.97 1.06
N ILE A 99 -9.37 4.09 1.39
CA ILE A 99 -9.38 5.29 0.54
C ILE A 99 -7.97 5.90 0.50
N ILE A 100 -7.32 6.05 1.65
CA ILE A 100 -5.98 6.62 1.76
C ILE A 100 -4.98 5.79 0.95
N GLU A 101 -4.99 4.47 1.14
CA GLU A 101 -4.09 3.53 0.48
C GLU A 101 -4.35 3.45 -1.03
N ALA A 102 -5.62 3.49 -1.47
CA ALA A 102 -5.97 3.56 -2.89
C ALA A 102 -5.45 4.85 -3.54
N LEU A 103 -5.59 6.00 -2.87
CA LEU A 103 -5.04 7.27 -3.35
C LEU A 103 -3.51 7.21 -3.48
N ALA A 104 -2.82 6.62 -2.50
CA ALA A 104 -1.38 6.41 -2.57
C ALA A 104 -0.96 5.52 -3.75
N GLY A 105 -1.69 4.43 -4.01
CA GLY A 105 -1.47 3.55 -5.16
C GLY A 105 -1.69 4.27 -6.50
N LEU A 106 -2.73 5.10 -6.60
CA LEU A 106 -2.97 5.94 -7.79
C LEU A 106 -1.85 6.96 -8.01
N CYS A 107 -1.38 7.61 -6.94
CA CYS A 107 -0.22 8.50 -7.01
C CYS A 107 1.05 7.77 -7.46
N ALA A 108 1.30 6.56 -6.94
CA ALA A 108 2.42 5.74 -7.34
C ALA A 108 2.38 5.37 -8.83
N ALA A 109 1.20 4.99 -9.33
CA ALA A 109 0.99 4.72 -10.75
C ALA A 109 1.25 5.97 -11.62
N GLY A 110 0.78 7.14 -11.18
CA GLY A 110 1.03 8.41 -11.86
C GLY A 110 2.52 8.75 -11.93
N VAL A 111 3.24 8.61 -10.82
CA VAL A 111 4.69 8.85 -10.76
C VAL A 111 5.44 7.83 -11.61
N PHE A 112 5.08 6.54 -11.54
CA PHE A 112 5.68 5.50 -12.35
C PHE A 112 5.52 5.78 -13.85
N ARG A 113 4.32 6.19 -14.27
CA ARG A 113 4.06 6.56 -15.67
C ARG A 113 4.93 7.72 -16.15
N ALA A 114 5.19 8.69 -15.28
CA ALA A 114 6.04 9.84 -15.60
C ALA A 114 7.55 9.49 -15.56
N ALA A 115 7.97 8.61 -14.66
CA ALA A 115 9.36 8.21 -14.47
C ALA A 115 9.84 7.17 -15.50
N TYR A 116 8.93 6.32 -16.00
CA TYR A 116 9.22 5.25 -16.96
C TYR A 116 8.46 5.43 -18.28
N PRO A 117 8.59 6.57 -18.98
CA PRO A 117 7.82 6.83 -20.20
C PRO A 117 8.12 5.83 -21.33
N ALA A 118 9.34 5.27 -21.36
CA ALA A 118 9.77 4.28 -22.34
C ALA A 118 8.96 2.97 -22.26
N GLU A 119 8.47 2.60 -21.07
CA GLU A 119 7.63 1.41 -20.89
C GLU A 119 6.30 1.53 -21.65
N PHE A 120 5.82 2.77 -21.85
CA PHE A 120 4.52 3.09 -22.47
C PHE A 120 4.62 3.59 -23.92
N ALA A 121 5.83 3.70 -24.48
CA ALA A 121 6.05 4.27 -25.82
C ALA A 121 5.53 3.38 -26.97
N ASP A 122 5.64 2.04 -26.82
CA ASP A 122 5.09 1.08 -27.79
C ASP A 122 3.56 1.14 -27.85
N GLU A 123 2.90 1.38 -26.72
CA GLU A 123 1.44 1.36 -26.63
C GLU A 123 0.80 2.57 -27.31
N LYS A 124 1.44 3.74 -27.25
CA LYS A 124 0.98 4.94 -28.00
C LYS A 124 1.07 4.73 -29.51
N THR A 125 2.16 4.13 -29.98
CA THR A 125 2.36 3.86 -31.41
C THR A 125 1.33 2.86 -31.96
N ALA A 126 0.85 1.93 -31.13
CA ALA A 126 -0.17 0.94 -31.49
C ALA A 126 -1.63 1.45 -31.42
N LEU A 127 -1.90 2.52 -30.66
CA LEU A 127 -3.24 3.11 -30.52
C LEU A 127 -3.53 4.24 -31.53
N GLU A 128 -2.49 4.80 -32.14
CA GLU A 128 -2.58 5.89 -33.14
C GLU A 128 -2.44 5.39 -34.60
N GLY A 129 -2.34 4.08 -34.83
CA GLY A 129 -2.14 3.43 -36.14
C GLY A 129 -3.37 2.74 -36.71
#